data_AF-A0A1G0R5F8-F1
#
_entry.id   AF-A0A1G0R5F8-F1
#
_cell.length_a   1.000
_cell.length_b   1.000
_cell.length_c   1.000
_cell.angle_alpha   90.00
_cell.angle_beta   90.00
_cell.angle_gamma   90.00
#
_symmetry.space_group_name_H-M   'P 1'
#
loop_
_entity.id
_entity.type
_entity.pdbx_description
1 polymer ?
#
loop_
_entity_poly.entity_id
_entity_poly.type
_entity_poly.pdbx_seq_one_letter_code
_entity_poly.pdbx_strand_id
1 'polypeptide(L)' 'MDLSITYEKNFGTWTLSPYLQIFNIGNRKNLWFVLYENEYKDNVLVQTVKEVNMLPILPSLGVTIKF' A
#
# COMPACT_ATOMS: atom_id res chain seq x y z
N MET A 1 6.13 -6.36 -7.42
CA MET A 1 6.06 -5.89 -8.82
C MET A 1 4.75 -5.19 -8.94
N ASP A 2 4.80 -3.97 -9.44
CA ASP A 2 3.67 -3.06 -9.48
C ASP A 2 3.53 -2.57 -10.93
N LEU A 3 2.29 -2.32 -11.36
CA LEU A 3 1.99 -1.82 -12.69
C LEU A 3 1.31 -0.46 -12.55
N SER A 4 1.78 0.53 -13.32
CA SER A 4 1.13 1.85 -13.37
C SER A 4 0.98 2.28 -14.82
N ILE A 5 -0.21 2.77 -15.16
CA ILE A 5 -0.51 3.42 -16.43
C ILE A 5 -0.90 4.85 -16.12
N THR A 6 -0.18 5.79 -16.71
CA THR A 6 -0.42 7.22 -16.55
C THR A 6 -0.70 7.83 -17.91
N TYR A 7 -1.76 8.64 -17.99
CA TYR A 7 -2.02 9.47 -19.16
C TYR A 7 -1.68 10.91 -18.82
N GLU A 8 -0.93 11.61 -19.66
CA GLU A 8 -0.58 13.01 -19.45
C GLU A 8 -1.26 13.91 -20.50
N LYS A 9 -1.91 14.98 -20.01
CA LYS A 9 -2.55 15.99 -20.85
C LYS A 9 -2.09 17.39 -20.45
N ASN A 10 -1.46 18.08 -21.38
CA ASN A 10 -1.04 19.46 -21.23
C ASN A 10 -2.13 20.42 -21.73
N PHE A 11 -2.42 21.47 -20.96
CA PHE A 11 -3.41 22.52 -21.24
C PHE A 11 -2.76 23.91 -21.37
N GLY A 12 -1.48 23.97 -21.74
CA GLY A 12 -0.69 25.19 -21.87
C GLY A 12 -0.04 25.59 -20.57
N THR A 13 -0.83 26.17 -19.66
CA THR A 13 -0.33 26.67 -18.36
C THR A 13 -0.40 25.65 -17.24
N TRP A 14 -1.04 24.49 -17.46
CA TRP A 14 -1.16 23.44 -16.46
C TRP A 14 -1.20 22.08 -17.13
N THR A 15 -0.84 21.04 -16.38
CA THR A 15 -0.78 19.65 -16.84
C THR A 15 -1.58 18.77 -15.89
N LEU A 16 -2.41 17.89 -16.47
CA LEU A 16 -3.20 16.89 -15.76
C LEU A 16 -2.66 15.50 -16.12
N SER A 17 -2.32 14.71 -15.11
CA SER A 17 -1.81 13.35 -15.29
C SER A 17 -2.58 12.35 -14.42
N PRO A 18 -3.76 11.85 -14.84
CA PRO A 18 -4.43 10.74 -14.17
C PRO A 18 -3.62 9.46 -14.31
N TYR A 19 -3.63 8.64 -13.25
CA TYR A 19 -2.97 7.35 -13.23
C TYR A 19 -3.86 6.26 -12.60
N LEU A 20 -3.71 5.05 -13.15
CA LEU A 20 -4.18 3.80 -12.58
C LEU A 20 -2.97 2.97 -12.21
N GLN A 21 -2.89 2.60 -10.94
CA GLN A 21 -1.80 1.82 -10.38
C GLN A 21 -2.35 0.57 -9.71
N ILE A 22 -1.68 -0.56 -9.92
CA ILE A 22 -1.95 -1.81 -9.25
C ILE A 22 -0.67 -2.25 -8.56
N PHE A 23 -0.68 -2.23 -7.23
CA PHE A 23 0.42 -2.75 -6.44
C PHE A 23 0.30 -4.25 -6.28
N ASN A 24 1.45 -4.92 -6.22
CA ASN A 24 1.57 -6.34 -5.95
C ASN A 24 0.86 -7.24 -6.97
N ILE A 25 1.02 -6.95 -8.27
CA ILE A 25 0.41 -7.78 -9.34
C ILE A 25 0.88 -9.24 -9.34
N GLY A 26 1.99 -9.53 -8.65
CA GLY A 26 2.48 -10.90 -8.43
C GLY A 26 1.85 -11.62 -7.23
N ASN A 27 0.86 -11.04 -6.55
CA ASN A 27 0.17 -11.58 -5.37
C ASN A 27 1.14 -12.14 -4.30
N ARG A 28 2.20 -11.38 -4.01
CA ARG A 28 3.18 -11.79 -3.01
C ARG A 28 2.65 -11.47 -1.61
N LYS A 29 2.77 -12.41 -0.67
CA LYS A 29 2.44 -12.18 0.73
C LYS A 29 3.57 -11.39 1.42
N ASN A 30 3.68 -10.11 1.09
CA ASN A 30 4.64 -9.23 1.73
C ASN A 30 4.15 -8.91 3.14
N LEU A 31 5.04 -8.98 4.13
CA LEU A 31 4.77 -8.51 5.48
C LEU A 31 4.52 -6.99 5.42
N TRP A 32 3.39 -6.53 5.96
CA TRP A 32 3.03 -5.11 5.97
C TRP A 32 3.30 -4.50 7.33
N PHE A 33 2.85 -5.16 8.39
CA PHE A 33 3.09 -4.75 9.77
C PHE A 33 3.27 -5.97 10.66
N VAL A 34 4.05 -5.80 11.73
CA VAL A 34 4.14 -6.76 12.84
C VAL A 34 3.49 -6.10 14.04
N LEU A 35 2.52 -6.79 14.65
CA LEU A 35 1.88 -6.36 15.88
C LEU A 35 2.49 -7.13 17.05
N TYR A 36 2.91 -6.39 18.07
CA TYR A 36 3.40 -6.94 19.32
C TYR A 36 2.35 -6.69 20.39
N GLU A 37 1.70 -7.75 20.84
CA GLU A 37 0.67 -7.70 21.87
C GLU A 37 1.24 -8.31 23.15
N ASN A 38 1.31 -7.49 24.21
CA ASN A 38 1.79 -7.93 25.51
C ASN A 38 0.58 -8.19 26.41
N GLU A 39 0.45 -9.42 26.90
CA GLU A 39 -0.58 -9.80 27.87
C GLU A 39 0.08 -10.36 29.13
N TYR A 40 -0.40 -9.95 30.31
CA TYR A 40 -0.05 -10.60 31.56
C TYR A 40 -0.98 -11.79 31.78
N LYS A 41 -0.44 -13.01 31.79
CA LYS A 41 -1.14 -14.24 32.19
C LYS A 41 -0.42 -14.83 33.38
N ASP A 42 -1.12 -14.99 34.50
CA ASP A 42 -0.58 -15.58 35.73
C ASP A 42 0.74 -14.95 36.22
N ASN A 43 0.81 -13.60 36.24
CA ASN A 43 2.01 -12.81 36.58
C ASN A 43 3.22 -13.01 35.64
N VAL A 44 3.05 -13.71 34.52
CA VAL A 44 4.05 -13.84 33.47
C VAL A 44 3.68 -12.91 32.31
N LEU A 45 4.64 -12.08 31.87
CA LEU A 45 4.50 -11.28 30.66
C LEU A 45 4.63 -12.20 29.44
N VAL A 46 3.54 -12.34 28.68
CA VAL A 46 3.51 -13.10 27.44
C VAL A 46 3.40 -12.12 26.28
N GLN A 47 4.40 -12.16 25.38
CA GLN A 47 4.43 -11.35 24.18
C GLN A 47 4.00 -12.18 22.97
N THR A 48 2.89 -11.81 22.36
CA THR A 48 2.40 -12.40 21.11
C THR A 48 2.87 -11.54 19.94
N VAL A 49 3.49 -12.20 18.95
CA VAL A 49 3.91 -11.56 17.70
C VAL A 49 2.95 -11.98 16.60
N LYS A 50 2.28 -11.00 15.99
CA LYS A 50 1.34 -11.23 14.89
C LYS A 50 1.79 -10.52 13.63
N GLU A 51 2.07 -11.31 12.61
CA GLU A 51 2.42 -10.80 11.28
C GLU A 51 1.14 -10.50 10.49
N VAL A 52 1.02 -9.26 10.02
CA VAL A 52 -0.07 -8.82 9.15
C VAL A 52 0.51 -8.62 7.76
N ASN A 53 0.07 -9.46 6.82
CA ASN A 53 0.48 -9.37 5.43
C ASN A 53 -0.31 -8.29 4.70
N MET A 54 0.34 -7.68 3.71
CA MET A 54 -0.27 -6.71 2.80
C MET A 54 -1.40 -7.38 2.03
N LEU A 55 -2.40 -6.58 1.66
CA LEU A 55 -3.45 -7.05 0.76
C LEU A 55 -2.85 -7.61 -0.54
N PRO A 56 -3.42 -8.72 -1.06
CA PRO A 56 -2.84 -9.47 -2.16
C PRO A 56 -2.69 -8.64 -3.44
N ILE A 57 -3.67 -7.78 -3.75
CA ILE A 57 -3.64 -6.84 -4.87
C ILE A 57 -4.28 -5.54 -4.40
N LEU A 58 -3.65 -4.40 -4.68
CA LEU A 58 -4.11 -3.08 -4.27
C LEU A 58 -4.28 -2.18 -5.51
N PRO A 59 -5.51 -2.05 -6.05
CA PRO A 59 -5.79 -1.08 -7.09
C PRO A 59 -5.82 0.33 -6.50
N SER A 60 -5.31 1.30 -7.24
CA SER A 60 -5.19 2.69 -6.84
C SER A 60 -5.43 3.60 -8.04
N LEU A 61 -6.25 4.62 -7.85
CA LEU A 61 -6.53 5.66 -8.84
C LEU A 61 -6.07 6.99 -8.26
N GLY A 62 -5.43 7.80 -9.08
CA GLY A 62 -5.05 9.14 -8.66
C GLY A 62 -4.92 10.09 -9.83
N VAL A 63 -4.73 11.36 -9.50
CA VAL A 63 -4.53 12.41 -10.47
C VAL A 63 -3.48 13.38 -9.97
N THR A 64 -2.52 13.69 -10.83
CA THR A 64 -1.54 14.75 -10.57
C THR A 64 -1.94 15.97 -11.37
N ILE A 65 -1.92 17.14 -10.73
CA ILE A 65 -2.12 18.44 -11.38
C ILE A 65 -0.86 19.27 -11.16
N LYS A 66 -0.28 19.81 -12.22
CA LYS A 66 0.87 20.74 -12.19
C LYS A 66 0.44 22.07 -12.79
N PHE A 67 0.76 23.17 -12.12
CA PHE A 67 0.49 24.55 -12.55
C PHE A 67 1.80 25.26 -12.94
#